data_AF-A0A1F2RXZ0-F1
#
_entry.id   AF-A0A1F2RXZ0-F1
#
_cell.length_a   1.000
_cell.length_b   1.000
_cell.length_c   1.000
_cell.angle_alpha   90.00
_cell.angle_beta   90.00
_cell.angle_gamma   90.00
#
_symmetry.space_group_name_H-M   'P 1'
#
loop_
_entity.id
_entity.type
_entity.pdbx_description
1 polymer ?
#
loop_
_entity_poly.entity_id
_entity_poly.type
_entity_poly.pdbx_seq_one_letter_code
_entity_poly.pdbx_strand_id
1 'polypeptide(L)'
;MGFIGYSDRDDAGGDRSVRVYLECEENGSGAAAGSVSYTYEMDFVFSGGKAPCRLTGVEDVLALKKFYKLVFSLEERAREHGNDWRKVFASAEDLLEHLGYTRNARDLKDVQLRRRAASGSEEDLDCAR
;
A
#
# COMPACT_ATOMS: atom_id res chain seq x y z
N MET A 1 -15.20 -7.45 0.98
CA MET A 1 -14.08 -7.19 0.05
C MET A 1 -13.22 -6.11 0.67
N GLY A 2 -11.93 -6.37 0.86
CA GLY A 2 -11.01 -5.35 1.40
C GLY A 2 -10.66 -4.28 0.36
N PHE A 3 -10.13 -3.15 0.83
CA PHE A 3 -9.69 -2.03 -0.01
C PHE A 3 -8.19 -1.75 0.19
N ILE A 4 -7.60 -0.90 -0.65
CA ILE A 4 -6.22 -0.43 -0.52
C ILE A 4 -6.26 0.90 0.24
N GLY A 5 -5.57 0.98 1.36
CA GLY A 5 -5.34 2.24 2.05
C GLY A 5 -4.04 2.87 1.58
N TYR A 6 -3.97 4.19 1.56
CA TYR A 6 -2.70 4.88 1.45
C TYR A 6 -2.67 6.13 2.31
N SER A 7 -1.49 6.60 2.67
CA SER A 7 -1.28 7.88 3.33
C SER A 7 0.04 8.46 2.88
N ASP A 8 0.01 9.71 2.46
CA ASP A 8 1.20 10.49 2.16
C ASP A 8 1.88 10.98 3.45
N ARG A 9 3.21 10.99 3.45
CA ARG A 9 4.04 11.40 4.58
C ARG A 9 5.20 12.24 4.08
N ASP A 10 5.28 13.45 4.62
CA ASP A 10 6.42 14.32 4.45
C ASP A 10 7.39 14.09 5.61
N ASP A 11 8.57 13.53 5.31
CA ASP A 11 9.62 13.36 6.30
C ASP A 11 10.45 14.65 6.38
N ALA A 12 10.85 15.04 7.59
CA ALA A 12 11.53 16.32 7.88
C ALA A 12 12.93 16.49 7.24
N GLY A 13 13.32 15.63 6.30
CA GLY A 13 14.58 15.64 5.56
C GLY A 13 14.44 15.91 4.05
N GLY A 14 13.24 16.21 3.55
CA GLY A 14 12.98 16.35 2.11
C GLY A 14 12.79 15.02 1.38
N ASP A 15 12.76 13.93 2.12
CA ASP A 15 12.30 12.63 1.64
C ASP A 15 10.78 12.60 1.76
N ARG A 16 10.12 12.11 0.69
CA ARG A 16 8.67 11.93 0.68
C ARG A 16 8.38 10.45 0.68
N SER A 17 7.44 10.02 1.52
CA SER A 17 7.06 8.62 1.61
C SER A 17 5.56 8.42 1.45
N VAL A 18 5.18 7.39 0.71
CA VAL A 18 3.78 6.96 0.59
C VAL A 18 3.65 5.63 1.30
N ARG A 19 2.90 5.61 2.40
CA ARG A 19 2.55 4.35 3.06
C ARG A 19 1.32 3.76 2.40
N VAL A 20 1.40 2.50 2.00
CA VAL A 20 0.28 1.73 1.46
C VAL A 20 -0.09 0.62 2.43
N TYR A 21 -1.38 0.49 2.69
CA TYR A 21 -1.98 -0.52 3.53
C TYR A 21 -2.79 -1.47 2.65
N LEU A 22 -2.54 -2.77 2.77
CA LEU A 22 -3.23 -3.79 1.99
C LEU A 22 -4.19 -4.58 2.86
N GLU A 23 -5.26 -5.04 2.21
CA GLU A 23 -6.35 -5.77 2.84
C GLU A 23 -7.03 -4.94 3.95
N CYS A 24 -7.31 -3.68 3.63
CA CYS A 24 -8.00 -2.79 4.56
C CYS A 24 -9.46 -3.18 4.72
N GLU A 25 -9.97 -3.05 5.94
CA GLU A 25 -11.36 -3.31 6.31
C GLU A 25 -11.83 -2.26 7.32
N GLU A 26 -13.01 -1.69 7.10
CA GLU A 26 -13.63 -0.75 8.04
C GLU A 26 -14.22 -1.51 9.21
N ASN A 27 -13.77 -1.17 10.42
CA ASN A 27 -14.37 -1.66 11.64
C ASN A 27 -15.43 -0.65 12.09
N GLY A 28 -16.71 -0.97 11.90
CA GLY A 28 -17.81 -0.06 12.24
C GLY A 28 -19.06 -0.76 12.77
N SER A 29 -19.27 -0.66 14.07
CA SER A 29 -20.61 -0.57 14.68
C SER A 29 -20.53 0.19 16.03
N GLY A 30 -20.21 1.49 16.01
CA GLY A 30 -20.23 2.31 17.23
C GLY A 30 -19.78 3.76 17.05
N ALA A 31 -20.11 4.62 18.03
CA ALA A 31 -20.06 6.09 17.99
C ALA A 31 -18.65 6.74 17.94
N ALA A 32 -17.58 5.96 17.79
CA ALA A 32 -16.26 6.46 17.44
C ALA A 32 -16.09 6.31 15.93
N ALA A 33 -15.82 7.42 15.24
CA ALA A 33 -15.61 7.43 13.79
C ALA A 33 -14.65 6.30 13.35
N GLY A 34 -15.02 5.63 12.25
CA GLY A 34 -14.55 4.31 11.85
C GLY A 34 -13.03 4.13 11.88
N SER A 35 -12.59 3.12 12.62
CA SER A 35 -11.21 2.64 12.53
C SER A 35 -11.07 1.68 11.35
N VAL A 36 -9.94 1.72 10.66
CA VAL A 36 -9.63 0.79 9.57
C VAL A 36 -8.60 -0.20 10.07
N SER A 37 -8.85 -1.49 9.87
CA SER A 37 -7.86 -2.52 10.08
C SER A 37 -7.17 -2.89 8.77
N TYR A 38 -5.89 -3.28 8.81
CA TYR A 38 -5.11 -3.70 7.64
C TYR A 38 -4.24 -4.91 7.99
N THR A 39 -3.83 -5.69 6.99
CA THR A 39 -2.96 -6.87 7.22
C THR A 39 -1.50 -6.55 6.96
N TYR A 40 -1.22 -5.90 5.83
CA TYR A 40 0.14 -5.56 5.41
C TYR A 40 0.26 -4.04 5.29
N GLU A 41 1.40 -3.50 5.70
CA GLU A 41 1.79 -2.13 5.42
C GLU A 41 3.14 -2.12 4.70
N MET A 42 3.32 -1.16 3.81
CA MET A 42 4.57 -0.97 3.07
C MET A 42 4.78 0.50 2.80
N ASP A 43 6.03 0.94 2.87
CA ASP A 43 6.42 2.32 2.63
C ASP A 43 7.19 2.41 1.32
N PHE A 44 6.75 3.32 0.46
CA PHE A 44 7.46 3.74 -0.74
C PHE A 44 8.18 5.05 -0.43
N VAL A 45 9.48 4.99 -0.24
CA VAL A 45 10.31 6.14 0.14
C VAL A 45 11.02 6.68 -1.10
N PHE A 46 10.75 7.94 -1.43
CA PHE A 46 11.35 8.66 -2.55
C PHE A 46 12.37 9.66 -2.00
N SER A 47 13.63 9.22 -1.89
CA SER A 47 14.67 10.10 -1.36
C SER A 47 14.95 11.27 -2.30
N GLY A 48 14.89 12.49 -1.78
CA GLY A 48 14.91 13.71 -2.59
C GLY A 48 13.72 13.86 -3.56
N GLY A 49 12.61 13.17 -3.29
CA GLY A 49 11.33 13.29 -4.01
C GLY A 49 11.28 12.59 -5.37
N LYS A 50 12.27 11.78 -5.73
CA LYS A 50 12.35 11.12 -7.06
C LYS A 50 12.82 9.67 -6.95
N ALA A 51 12.65 8.94 -8.06
CA ALA A 51 13.23 7.63 -8.27
C ALA A 51 14.78 7.65 -8.19
N PRO A 52 15.41 6.54 -7.77
CA PRO A 52 14.78 5.26 -7.41
C PRO A 52 14.06 5.31 -6.06
N CYS A 53 12.85 4.75 -5.99
CA CYS A 53 12.14 4.60 -4.71
C CYS A 53 12.68 3.39 -3.94
N ARG A 54 12.80 3.50 -2.61
CA ARG A 54 13.10 2.39 -1.71
C ARG A 54 11.80 1.87 -1.11
N LEU A 55 11.62 0.55 -1.14
CA LEU A 55 10.51 -0.11 -0.47
C LEU A 55 10.94 -0.59 0.93
N THR A 56 10.13 -0.33 1.95
CA THR A 56 10.32 -0.86 3.31
C THR A 56 9.00 -1.42 3.86
N GLY A 57 9.06 -2.20 4.94
CA GLY A 57 7.86 -2.79 5.59
C GLY A 57 7.39 -4.13 5.02
N VAL A 58 8.10 -4.71 4.05
CA VAL A 58 7.83 -6.07 3.56
C VAL A 58 8.42 -7.09 4.54
N GLU A 59 7.60 -7.58 5.46
CA GLU A 59 8.05 -8.43 6.57
C GLU A 59 8.05 -9.93 6.26
N ASP A 60 7.25 -10.39 5.29
CA ASP A 60 7.11 -11.82 4.95
C ASP A 60 6.85 -12.07 3.45
N VAL A 61 6.85 -13.35 3.06
CA VAL A 61 6.66 -13.78 1.66
C VAL A 61 5.25 -13.46 1.14
N LEU A 62 4.24 -13.47 1.99
CA LEU A 62 2.87 -13.12 1.61
C LEU A 62 2.77 -11.62 1.35
N ALA A 63 3.38 -10.78 2.19
CA ALA A 63 3.51 -9.35 2.00
C ALA A 63 4.20 -9.05 0.66
N LEU A 64 5.28 -9.75 0.34
CA LEU A 64 5.99 -9.62 -0.94
C LEU A 64 5.09 -10.00 -2.13
N LYS A 65 4.34 -11.10 -2.02
CA LYS A 65 3.39 -11.53 -3.06
C LYS A 65 2.27 -10.50 -3.27
N LYS A 66 1.74 -9.92 -2.19
CA LYS A 66 0.70 -8.88 -2.25
C LYS A 66 1.24 -7.58 -2.85
N PHE A 67 2.48 -7.23 -2.52
CA PHE A 67 3.20 -6.13 -3.14
C PHE A 67 3.31 -6.28 -4.66
N TYR A 68 3.81 -7.42 -5.16
CA TYR A 68 3.91 -7.64 -6.61
C TYR A 68 2.55 -7.49 -7.31
N LYS A 69 1.48 -8.02 -6.70
CA LYS A 69 0.12 -7.84 -7.23
C LYS A 69 -0.31 -6.38 -7.28
N LEU A 70 0.01 -5.59 -6.25
CA LEU A 70 -0.25 -4.15 -6.25
C LEU A 70 0.49 -3.45 -7.39
N VAL A 71 1.79 -3.69 -7.54
CA VAL A 71 2.62 -3.11 -8.60
C VAL A 71 2.02 -3.37 -9.98
N PHE A 72 1.73 -4.64 -10.29
CA PHE A 72 1.12 -4.99 -11.58
C PHE A 72 -0.23 -4.30 -11.80
N SER A 73 -1.08 -4.24 -10.77
CA SER A 73 -2.37 -3.56 -10.85
C SER A 73 -2.24 -2.06 -11.12
N LEU A 74 -1.26 -1.40 -10.51
CA LEU A 74 -1.02 0.03 -10.71
C LEU A 74 -0.48 0.31 -12.11
N GLU A 75 0.45 -0.51 -12.60
CA GLU A 75 0.98 -0.41 -13.96
C GLU A 75 -0.08 -0.68 -15.04
N GLU A 76 -0.93 -1.67 -14.82
CA GLU A 76 -2.04 -1.97 -15.73
C GLU A 76 -3.01 -0.78 -15.77
N ARG A 77 -3.38 -0.24 -14.60
CA ARG A 77 -4.25 0.93 -14.52
C ARG A 77 -3.62 2.17 -15.14
N ALA A 78 -2.31 2.39 -14.98
CA ALA A 78 -1.59 3.45 -15.68
C ALA A 78 -1.81 3.35 -17.20
N ARG A 79 -1.63 2.15 -17.76
CA ARG A 79 -1.81 1.91 -19.20
C ARG A 79 -3.24 2.12 -19.66
N GLU A 80 -4.24 1.68 -18.89
CA GLU A 80 -5.66 1.89 -19.21
C GLU A 80 -6.02 3.39 -19.30
N HIS A 81 -5.33 4.23 -18.54
CA HIS A 81 -5.50 5.68 -18.53
C HIS A 81 -4.56 6.42 -19.51
N GLY A 82 -3.80 5.69 -20.33
CA GLY A 82 -2.86 6.26 -21.31
C GLY A 82 -1.55 6.79 -20.72
N ASN A 83 -1.26 6.48 -19.47
CA ASN A 83 -0.02 6.86 -18.80
C ASN A 83 1.10 5.84 -19.05
N ASP A 84 2.35 6.30 -18.91
CA ASP A 84 3.53 5.42 -18.94
C ASP A 84 3.64 4.66 -17.62
N TRP A 85 3.53 3.33 -17.68
CA TRP A 85 3.64 2.45 -16.52
C TRP A 85 4.97 2.61 -15.77
N ARG A 86 6.04 3.05 -16.45
CA ARG A 86 7.35 3.30 -15.82
C ARG A 86 7.33 4.49 -14.87
N LYS A 87 6.32 5.36 -14.98
CA LYS A 87 6.19 6.56 -14.13
C LYS A 87 5.53 6.30 -12.79
N VAL A 88 4.84 5.16 -12.61
CA VAL A 88 4.10 4.84 -11.37
C VAL A 88 4.96 5.01 -10.12
N PHE A 89 6.26 4.72 -10.20
CA PHE A 89 7.22 4.85 -9.09
C PHE A 89 8.32 5.88 -9.38
N ALA A 90 8.07 6.86 -10.25
CA ALA A 90 9.03 7.92 -10.55
C ALA A 90 9.08 9.00 -9.46
N SER A 91 7.96 9.23 -8.77
CA SER A 91 7.81 10.18 -7.66
C SER A 91 6.65 9.75 -6.75
N ALA A 92 6.54 10.39 -5.58
CA ALA A 92 5.41 10.16 -4.68
C ALA A 92 4.10 10.66 -5.29
N GLU A 93 4.15 11.78 -6.02
CA GLU A 93 3.03 12.37 -6.75
C GLU A 93 2.50 11.42 -7.82
N ASP A 94 3.41 10.83 -8.62
CA ASP A 94 3.02 9.84 -9.62
C ASP A 94 2.36 8.63 -8.95
N LEU A 95 2.91 8.12 -7.84
CA LEU A 95 2.32 6.99 -7.13
C LEU A 95 0.92 7.30 -6.59
N LEU A 96 0.74 8.48 -5.98
CA LEU A 96 -0.55 8.93 -5.45
C LEU A 96 -1.59 9.11 -6.57
N GLU A 97 -1.19 9.66 -7.73
CA GLU A 97 -2.05 9.78 -8.90
C GLU A 97 -2.57 8.40 -9.36
N HIS A 98 -1.66 7.42 -9.46
CA HIS A 98 -2.00 6.07 -9.90
C HIS A 98 -2.83 5.28 -8.86
N LEU A 99 -2.58 5.52 -7.57
CA LEU A 99 -3.46 5.05 -6.51
C LEU A 99 -4.86 5.69 -6.64
N GLY A 100 -4.96 6.95 -7.03
CA GLY A 100 -6.23 7.63 -7.31
C GLY A 100 -7.06 6.98 -8.45
N TYR A 101 -6.40 6.41 -9.47
CA TYR A 101 -7.09 5.63 -10.52
C TYR A 101 -7.63 4.28 -10.01
N THR A 102 -7.18 3.82 -8.85
CA THR A 102 -7.59 2.55 -8.28
C THR A 102 -8.91 2.72 -7.52
N ARG A 103 -10.01 2.24 -8.10
CA ARG A 103 -11.39 2.45 -7.62
C ARG A 103 -11.60 2.04 -6.15
N ASN A 104 -10.86 1.04 -5.67
CA ASN A 104 -10.91 0.58 -4.28
C ASN A 104 -9.69 1.05 -3.46
N ALA A 105 -9.01 2.12 -3.85
CA ALA A 105 -7.99 2.77 -3.03
C ALA A 105 -8.59 3.98 -2.28
N ARG A 106 -8.10 4.23 -1.06
CA ARG A 106 -8.58 5.32 -0.19
C ARG A 106 -7.42 5.98 0.54
N ASP A 107 -7.45 7.30 0.62
CA ASP A 107 -6.57 8.07 1.50
C ASP A 107 -7.02 7.90 2.96
N LEU A 108 -6.07 7.56 3.83
CA LEU A 108 -6.25 7.26 5.25
C LEU A 108 -5.49 8.24 6.16
N LYS A 109 -5.13 9.44 5.67
CA LYS A 109 -4.37 10.47 6.41
C LYS A 109 -4.88 10.75 7.84
N ASP A 110 -6.20 10.73 8.04
CA ASP A 110 -6.84 11.06 9.33
C ASP A 110 -7.64 9.89 9.94
N VAL A 111 -7.36 8.66 9.51
CA VAL A 111 -8.09 7.46 9.94
C VAL A 111 -7.33 6.73 11.05
N GLN A 112 -8.05 6.25 12.08
CA GLN A 112 -7.43 5.38 13.07
C GLN A 112 -7.13 4.00 12.46
N LEU A 113 -5.86 3.64 12.41
CA LEU A 113 -5.40 2.40 11.79
C LEU A 113 -5.03 1.34 12.82
N ARG A 114 -5.42 0.09 12.55
CA ARG A 114 -5.08 -1.08 13.38
C ARG A 114 -4.52 -2.21 12.54
N ARG A 115 -3.30 -2.64 12.84
CA ARG A 115 -2.72 -3.81 12.19
C ARG A 115 -3.38 -5.09 12.71
N ARG A 116 -3.79 -5.95 11.79
CA ARG A 116 -4.21 -7.33 12.08
C ARG A 116 -3.00 -8.24 12.02
N ALA A 117 -3.00 -9.29 12.83
CA ALA A 117 -2.12 -10.42 12.55
C ALA A 117 -2.48 -10.95 11.15
N ALA A 118 -1.47 -11.18 10.31
CA ALA A 118 -1.67 -11.99 9.13
C ALA A 118 -2.21 -13.33 9.62
N SER A 119 -3.47 -13.65 9.32
CA SER A 119 -3.98 -14.99 9.57
C SER A 119 -3.17 -15.90 8.65
N GLY A 120 -2.21 -16.62 9.22
CA GLY A 120 -1.62 -17.76 8.54
C GLY A 120 -2.76 -18.71 8.23
N SER A 121 -3.29 -18.66 7.01
CA SER A 121 -3.94 -19.84 6.48
C SER A 121 -2.82 -20.86 6.32
N GLU A 122 -2.70 -21.68 7.35
CA GLU A 122 -1.95 -22.93 7.43
C GLU A 122 -2.27 -23.79 6.20
N GLU A 123 -1.64 -23.47 5.08
CA GLU A 123 -1.00 -24.51 4.30
C GLU A 123 0.41 -24.56 4.86
N ASP A 124 0.59 -25.39 5.89
CA ASP A 124 1.88 -25.93 6.30
C ASP A 124 2.60 -26.39 5.04
N LEU A 125 3.42 -25.50 4.48
CA LEU A 125 4.59 -25.91 3.73
C LEU A 125 5.49 -26.53 4.78
N ASP A 126 5.20 -27.82 5.04
CA ASP A 126 6.05 -28.76 5.74
C ASP A 126 7.41 -28.68 5.04
N CYS A 127 8.27 -27.81 5.55
CA CYS A 127 9.70 -27.83 5.29
C CYS A 127 10.26 -29.07 5.99
N ALA A 128 9.82 -30.25 5.56
CA ALA A 128 10.36 -31.52 5.97
C ALA A 128 11.78 -31.63 5.43
N ARG A 129 12.73 -31.50 6.37
CA ARG A 129 14.06 -32.13 6.45
C ARG A 129 15.04 -31.98 5.28
#